data_AF-A0A2G6GN01-F1
#
_entry.id   AF-A0A2G6GN01-F1
#
_cell.length_a   1.000
_cell.length_b   1.000
_cell.length_c   1.000
_cell.angle_alpha   90.00
_cell.angle_beta   90.00
_cell.angle_gamma   90.00
#
_symmetry.space_group_name_H-M   'P 1'
#
loop_
_entity.id
_entity.type
_entity.pdbx_description
1 polymer ?
#
loop_
_entity_poly.entity_id
_entity_poly.type
_entity_poly.pdbx_seq_one_letter_code
_entity_poly.pdbx_strand_id
1 'polypeptide(L)'
;IESIMLVLNELTENFKESKKEWQEIREMFKETDKKFQETDRQFKETDKKFQETDRQFKETDKKFQETDRQFKETDKKINKVHGEFTSQWGKLVEAIVRPSCLRLFRARGIDVSRTHENTTIERDGIKKAEYDAILANGSEVVIVEVKTKLRKKDVEYFTKKLSEVKNYMPEYTNKKVYGAMAAYMELWLQ
;
A
#
# COMPACT_ATOMS: atom_id res chain seq x y z
N ILE A 1 -33.09 89.76 51.05
CA ILE A 1 -33.79 89.52 49.77
C ILE A 1 -32.79 89.27 48.65
N GLU A 2 -31.80 90.14 48.42
CA GLU A 2 -30.75 89.93 47.41
C GLU A 2 -29.94 88.64 47.57
N SER A 3 -29.52 88.29 48.80
CA SER A 3 -28.77 87.05 49.06
C SER A 3 -29.58 85.78 48.73
N ILE A 4 -30.91 85.82 48.94
CA ILE A 4 -31.83 84.71 48.58
C ILE A 4 -31.99 84.61 47.05
N MET A 5 -32.06 85.75 46.36
CA MET A 5 -32.13 85.79 44.88
C MET A 5 -30.86 85.25 44.22
N LEU A 6 -29.69 85.53 44.81
CA LEU A 6 -28.40 85.00 44.36
C LEU A 6 -28.36 83.47 44.44
N VAL A 7 -28.73 82.92 45.61
CA VAL A 7 -28.79 81.47 45.83
C VAL A 7 -29.81 80.79 44.91
N LEU A 8 -30.98 81.42 44.68
CA LEU A 8 -31.97 80.91 43.73
C LEU A 8 -31.44 80.88 42.29
N ASN A 9 -30.73 81.92 41.85
CA ASN A 9 -30.17 81.97 40.51
C ASN A 9 -29.10 80.88 40.31
N GLU A 10 -28.22 80.69 41.29
CA GLU A 10 -27.18 79.65 41.28
C GLU A 10 -27.79 78.23 41.27
N LEU A 11 -28.82 77.98 42.07
CA LEU A 11 -29.61 76.74 42.02
C LEU A 11 -30.23 76.48 40.64
N THR A 12 -30.72 77.54 39.99
CA THR A 12 -31.37 77.44 38.69
C THR A 12 -30.36 77.09 37.59
N GLU A 13 -29.17 77.69 37.62
CA GLU A 13 -28.08 77.36 36.70
C GLU A 13 -27.54 75.94 36.93
N ASN A 14 -27.32 75.53 38.18
CA ASN A 14 -26.91 74.16 38.52
C ASN A 14 -27.94 73.12 38.01
N PHE A 15 -29.24 73.44 38.09
CA PHE A 15 -30.28 72.55 37.58
C PHE A 15 -30.27 72.44 36.05
N LYS A 16 -29.99 73.54 35.34
CA LYS A 16 -29.82 73.52 33.87
C LYS A 16 -28.61 72.71 33.45
N GLU A 17 -27.48 72.87 34.15
CA GLU A 17 -26.24 72.15 33.88
C GLU A 17 -26.41 70.65 34.12
N SER A 18 -26.97 70.26 35.28
CA SER A 18 -27.27 68.84 35.56
C SER A 18 -28.23 68.23 34.53
N LYS A 19 -29.25 68.98 34.09
CA LYS A 19 -30.17 68.50 33.03
C LYS A 19 -29.43 68.25 31.71
N LYS A 20 -28.45 69.10 31.37
CA LYS A 20 -27.63 68.94 30.17
C LYS A 20 -26.71 67.72 30.28
N GLU A 21 -26.04 67.53 31.41
CA GLU A 21 -25.23 66.33 31.69
C GLU A 21 -26.06 65.04 31.57
N TRP A 22 -27.27 65.02 32.13
CA TRP A 22 -28.18 63.88 32.00
C TRP A 22 -28.59 63.59 30.55
N GLN A 23 -28.74 64.62 29.72
CA GLN A 23 -28.99 64.45 28.29
C GLN A 23 -27.78 63.84 27.58
N GLU A 24 -26.58 64.32 27.87
CA GLU A 24 -25.33 63.79 27.30
C GLU A 24 -25.10 62.33 27.71
N ILE A 25 -25.30 61.99 28.98
CA ILE A 25 -25.23 60.61 29.48
C ILE A 25 -26.25 59.72 28.74
N ARG A 26 -27.48 60.20 28.53
CA ARG A 26 -28.51 59.43 27.82
C ARG A 26 -28.13 59.16 26.36
N GLU A 27 -27.53 60.12 25.68
CA GLU A 27 -27.04 59.93 24.31
C GLU A 27 -25.85 58.96 24.27
N MET A 28 -24.91 59.04 25.21
CA MET A 28 -23.81 58.06 25.34
C MET A 28 -24.33 56.64 25.56
N PHE A 29 -25.36 56.47 26.40
CA PHE A 29 -25.99 55.15 26.61
C PHE A 29 -26.64 54.61 25.33
N LYS A 30 -27.33 55.46 24.55
CA LYS A 30 -27.90 55.04 23.26
C LYS A 30 -26.83 54.65 22.25
N GLU A 31 -25.71 55.38 22.21
CA GLU A 31 -24.60 55.04 21.31
C GLU A 31 -23.94 53.72 21.72
N THR A 32 -23.77 53.50 23.03
CA THR A 32 -23.23 52.26 23.59
C THR A 32 -24.14 51.07 23.27
N ASP A 33 -25.46 51.21 23.44
CA ASP A 33 -26.43 50.18 23.11
C ASP A 33 -26.38 49.81 21.61
N LYS A 34 -26.27 50.81 20.72
CA LYS A 34 -26.09 50.58 19.28
C LYS A 34 -24.79 49.81 18.99
N LYS A 35 -23.68 50.17 19.62
CA LYS A 35 -22.39 49.46 19.46
C LYS A 35 -22.50 48.01 19.95
N PHE A 36 -23.20 47.77 21.04
CA PHE A 36 -23.41 46.44 21.59
C PHE A 36 -24.26 45.57 20.64
N GLN A 37 -25.36 46.11 20.12
CA GLN A 37 -26.18 45.42 19.12
C GLN A 37 -25.41 45.09 17.84
N GLU A 38 -24.55 45.99 17.37
CA GLU A 38 -23.69 45.73 16.22
C GLU A 38 -22.66 44.63 16.51
N THR A 39 -22.07 44.64 17.70
CA THR A 39 -21.13 43.60 18.15
C THR A 39 -21.81 42.24 18.22
N ASP A 40 -23.02 42.16 18.77
CA ASP A 40 -23.80 40.93 18.84
C ASP A 40 -24.14 40.37 17.44
N ARG A 41 -24.43 41.24 16.47
CA ARG A 41 -24.62 40.83 15.06
C ARG A 41 -23.34 40.24 14.47
N GLN A 42 -22.19 40.89 14.68
CA GLN A 42 -20.90 40.41 14.17
C GLN A 42 -20.50 39.06 14.79
N PHE A 43 -20.78 38.86 16.09
CA PHE A 43 -20.59 37.57 16.74
C PHE A 43 -21.46 36.48 16.12
N LYS A 44 -22.75 36.74 15.88
CA LYS A 44 -23.66 35.79 15.22
C LYS A 44 -23.23 35.45 13.80
N GLU A 45 -22.69 36.42 13.05
CA GLU A 45 -22.15 36.16 11.71
C GLU A 45 -20.88 35.30 11.78
N THR A 46 -20.00 35.58 12.74
CA THR A 46 -18.77 34.80 12.95
C THR A 46 -19.07 33.35 13.34
N ASP A 47 -20.04 33.13 14.24
CA ASP A 47 -20.47 31.79 14.63
C ASP A 47 -21.01 31.00 13.44
N LYS A 48 -21.82 31.63 12.57
CA LYS A 48 -22.28 31.00 11.32
C LYS A 48 -21.13 30.62 10.39
N LYS A 49 -20.13 31.50 10.23
CA LYS A 49 -18.94 31.19 9.41
C LYS A 49 -18.13 30.02 9.99
N PHE A 50 -18.03 29.95 11.31
CA PHE A 50 -17.35 28.84 11.99
C PHE A 50 -18.08 27.51 11.78
N GLN A 51 -19.40 27.50 11.93
CA GLN A 51 -20.22 26.31 11.66
C GLN A 51 -20.11 25.83 10.21
N GLU A 52 -20.08 26.76 9.25
CA GLU A 52 -19.89 26.42 7.83
C GLU A 52 -18.50 25.84 7.57
N THR A 53 -17.47 26.42 8.17
CA THR A 53 -16.08 25.92 8.09
C THR A 53 -15.98 24.50 8.66
N ASP A 54 -16.59 24.23 9.82
CA ASP A 54 -16.61 22.89 10.43
C ASP A 54 -17.31 21.86 9.53
N ARG A 55 -18.39 22.24 8.83
CA ARG A 55 -19.04 21.37 7.84
C ARG A 55 -18.13 21.05 6.66
N GLN A 56 -17.42 22.04 6.13
CA GLN A 56 -16.49 21.85 5.02
C GLN A 56 -15.30 20.95 5.41
N PHE A 57 -14.78 21.09 6.64
CA PHE A 57 -13.76 20.19 7.16
C PHE A 57 -14.26 18.75 7.26
N LYS A 58 -15.48 18.53 7.78
CA LYS A 58 -16.09 17.19 7.85
C LYS A 58 -16.31 16.58 6.48
N GLU A 59 -16.69 17.37 5.47
CA GLU A 59 -16.83 16.87 4.10
C GLU A 59 -15.46 16.50 3.50
N THR A 60 -14.45 17.31 3.74
CA THR A 60 -13.08 17.06 3.28
C THR A 60 -12.51 15.79 3.90
N ASP A 61 -12.70 15.60 5.21
CA ASP A 61 -12.27 14.38 5.91
C ASP A 61 -12.92 13.12 5.33
N LYS A 62 -14.23 13.17 5.03
CA LYS A 62 -14.93 12.06 4.36
C LYS A 62 -14.35 11.77 2.97
N LYS A 63 -14.04 12.80 2.17
CA LYS A 63 -13.41 12.62 0.85
C LYS A 63 -12.02 12.00 0.97
N PHE A 64 -11.25 12.39 1.99
CA PHE A 64 -9.93 11.82 2.24
C PHE A 64 -10.02 10.34 2.64
N GLN A 65 -10.95 9.98 3.54
CA GLN A 65 -11.19 8.59 3.93
C GLN A 65 -11.62 7.71 2.75
N GLU A 66 -12.48 8.22 1.87
CA GLU A 66 -12.89 7.51 0.66
C GLU A 66 -11.70 7.32 -0.30
N THR A 67 -10.87 8.35 -0.47
CA THR A 67 -9.66 8.27 -1.29
C THR A 67 -8.67 7.22 -0.74
N ASP A 68 -8.42 7.23 0.57
CA ASP A 68 -7.55 6.23 1.22
C ASP A 68 -8.08 4.80 1.03
N ARG A 69 -9.40 4.61 1.09
CA ARG A 69 -10.03 3.32 0.80
C ARG A 69 -9.77 2.88 -0.65
N GLN A 70 -9.95 3.79 -1.62
CA GLN A 70 -9.72 3.50 -3.03
C GLN A 70 -8.25 3.17 -3.33
N PHE A 71 -7.30 3.86 -2.68
CA PHE A 71 -5.88 3.52 -2.75
C PHE A 71 -5.60 2.10 -2.22
N LYS A 72 -6.12 1.76 -1.03
CA LYS A 72 -5.96 0.41 -0.45
C LYS A 72 -6.56 -0.68 -1.33
N GLU A 73 -7.70 -0.44 -1.98
CA GLU A 73 -8.29 -1.38 -2.93
C GLU A 73 -7.44 -1.53 -4.20
N THR A 74 -6.86 -0.44 -4.69
CA THR A 74 -5.96 -0.43 -5.84
C THR A 74 -4.68 -1.20 -5.55
N ASP A 75 -4.04 -0.97 -4.40
CA ASP A 75 -2.84 -1.70 -3.98
C ASP A 75 -3.09 -3.20 -3.89
N LYS A 76 -4.25 -3.62 -3.37
CA LYS A 76 -4.64 -5.04 -3.34
C LYS A 76 -4.76 -5.62 -4.75
N LYS A 77 -5.36 -4.88 -5.69
CA LYS A 77 -5.48 -5.31 -7.09
C LYS A 77 -4.11 -5.42 -7.76
N ILE A 78 -3.23 -4.43 -7.58
CA ILE A 78 -1.87 -4.43 -8.12
C ILE A 78 -1.09 -5.64 -7.59
N ASN A 79 -1.12 -5.87 -6.28
CA ASN A 79 -0.43 -7.02 -5.67
C ASN A 79 -0.96 -8.36 -6.19
N LYS A 80 -2.28 -8.48 -6.40
CA LYS A 80 -2.88 -9.67 -7.00
C LYS A 80 -2.39 -9.90 -8.42
N VAL A 81 -2.45 -8.86 -9.27
CA VAL A 81 -1.99 -8.93 -10.67
C VAL A 81 -0.50 -9.24 -10.74
N HIS A 82 0.32 -8.63 -9.89
CA HIS A 82 1.75 -8.90 -9.83
C HIS A 82 2.07 -10.35 -9.45
N GLY A 83 1.33 -10.90 -8.48
CA GLY A 83 1.45 -12.31 -8.10
C GLY A 83 1.05 -13.26 -9.24
N GLU A 84 -0.08 -13.00 -9.89
CA GLU A 84 -0.54 -13.77 -11.06
C GLU A 84 0.48 -13.70 -12.20
N PHE A 85 0.98 -12.51 -12.53
CA PHE A 85 2.00 -12.32 -13.54
C PHE A 85 3.28 -13.10 -13.23
N THR A 86 3.79 -13.02 -12.01
CA THR A 86 5.01 -13.73 -11.60
C THR A 86 4.84 -15.25 -11.69
N SER A 87 3.65 -15.76 -11.34
CA SER A 87 3.33 -17.18 -11.49
C SER A 87 3.29 -17.62 -12.96
N GLN A 88 2.62 -16.86 -13.83
CA GLN A 88 2.56 -17.16 -15.26
C GLN A 88 3.94 -17.02 -15.92
N TRP A 89 4.75 -16.06 -15.47
CA TRP A 89 6.12 -15.89 -15.94
C TRP A 89 7.00 -17.10 -15.60
N GLY A 90 6.87 -17.66 -14.39
CA GLY A 90 7.55 -18.92 -14.03
C GLY A 90 7.21 -20.06 -14.98
N LYS A 91 5.91 -20.27 -15.24
CA LYS A 91 5.42 -21.28 -16.19
C LYS A 91 5.95 -21.08 -17.61
N LEU A 92 6.06 -19.82 -18.05
CA LEU A 92 6.61 -19.51 -19.37
C LEU A 92 8.09 -19.87 -19.46
N VAL A 93 8.90 -19.48 -18.47
CA VAL A 93 10.33 -19.82 -18.43
C VAL A 93 10.52 -21.34 -18.44
N GLU A 94 9.73 -22.05 -17.66
CA GLU A 94 9.71 -23.52 -17.67
C GLU A 94 9.36 -24.08 -19.07
N ALA A 95 8.29 -23.57 -19.70
CA ALA A 95 7.85 -24.01 -21.04
C ALA A 95 8.90 -23.75 -22.14
N ILE A 96 9.75 -22.73 -21.98
CA ILE A 96 10.86 -22.45 -22.91
C ILE A 96 12.05 -23.40 -22.67
N VAL A 97 12.37 -23.65 -21.39
CA VAL A 97 13.53 -24.46 -21.00
C VAL A 97 13.32 -25.94 -21.31
N ARG A 98 12.18 -26.52 -20.91
CA ARG A 98 11.90 -27.96 -21.03
C ARG A 98 12.19 -28.55 -22.43
N PRO A 99 11.64 -28.01 -23.55
CA PRO A 99 11.90 -28.54 -24.88
C PRO A 99 13.35 -28.29 -25.37
N SER A 100 14.03 -27.30 -24.80
CA SER A 100 15.42 -26.97 -25.15
C SER A 100 16.42 -27.94 -24.51
N CYS A 101 16.13 -28.48 -23.33
CA CYS A 101 16.99 -29.42 -22.62
C CYS A 101 17.32 -30.67 -23.44
N LEU A 102 16.34 -31.27 -24.13
CA LEU A 102 16.56 -32.49 -24.91
C LEU A 102 17.61 -32.27 -26.00
N ARG A 103 17.47 -31.18 -26.78
CA ARG A 103 18.43 -30.84 -27.83
C ARG A 103 19.80 -30.52 -27.24
N LEU A 104 19.82 -29.76 -26.15
CA LEU A 104 21.04 -29.27 -25.51
C LEU A 104 21.92 -30.42 -24.97
N PHE A 105 21.32 -31.39 -24.27
CA PHE A 105 22.08 -32.48 -23.67
C PHE A 105 22.55 -33.49 -24.72
N ARG A 106 21.73 -33.76 -25.76
CA ARG A 106 22.17 -34.56 -26.91
C ARG A 106 23.36 -33.92 -27.63
N ALA A 107 23.31 -32.61 -27.88
CA ALA A 107 24.42 -31.88 -28.50
C ALA A 107 25.71 -31.91 -27.65
N ARG A 108 25.60 -32.15 -26.34
CA ARG A 108 26.72 -32.33 -25.41
C ARG A 108 27.14 -33.79 -25.21
N GLY A 109 26.60 -34.72 -26.00
CA GLY A 109 26.97 -36.14 -25.95
C GLY A 109 26.33 -36.92 -24.80
N ILE A 110 25.31 -36.36 -24.12
CA ILE A 110 24.52 -37.08 -23.12
C ILE A 110 23.35 -37.73 -23.86
N ASP A 111 23.35 -39.06 -23.91
CA ASP A 111 22.39 -39.84 -24.69
C ASP A 111 21.07 -39.95 -23.93
N VAL A 112 20.19 -38.96 -24.10
CA VAL A 112 18.83 -38.93 -23.51
C VAL A 112 17.75 -39.09 -24.59
N SER A 113 16.85 -40.05 -24.38
CA SER A 113 15.83 -40.45 -25.35
C SER A 113 14.39 -40.19 -24.88
N ARG A 114 14.16 -40.13 -23.56
CA ARG A 114 12.86 -39.86 -22.94
C ARG A 114 12.90 -38.63 -22.04
N THR A 115 11.81 -37.87 -22.02
CA THR A 115 11.63 -36.70 -21.15
C THR A 115 10.34 -36.89 -20.36
N HIS A 116 10.43 -36.75 -19.04
CA HIS A 116 9.29 -36.65 -18.13
C HIS A 116 9.26 -35.25 -17.56
N GLU A 117 8.16 -34.53 -17.74
CA GLU A 117 7.98 -33.15 -17.27
C GLU A 117 7.10 -33.15 -16.01
N ASN A 118 7.30 -32.17 -15.11
CA ASN A 118 6.46 -31.97 -13.91
C ASN A 118 6.29 -33.23 -13.05
N THR A 119 7.38 -33.97 -12.84
CA THR A 119 7.31 -35.25 -12.13
C THR A 119 7.25 -34.99 -10.62
N THR A 120 6.08 -35.23 -10.02
CA THR A 120 5.89 -35.23 -8.56
C THR A 120 6.06 -36.64 -8.01
N ILE A 121 6.94 -36.79 -7.02
CA ILE A 121 7.11 -38.03 -6.26
C ILE A 121 6.32 -37.91 -4.96
N GLU A 122 5.35 -38.80 -4.80
CA GLU A 122 4.52 -38.92 -3.61
C GLU A 122 4.69 -40.32 -3.00
N ARG A 123 4.80 -40.39 -1.67
CA ARG A 123 4.81 -41.66 -0.94
C ARG A 123 3.94 -41.51 0.30
N ASP A 124 3.03 -42.45 0.52
CA ASP A 124 2.10 -42.47 1.65
C ASP A 124 1.26 -41.18 1.79
N GLY A 125 0.83 -40.59 0.67
CA GLY A 125 0.08 -39.32 0.65
C GLY A 125 0.95 -38.07 0.85
N ILE A 126 2.27 -38.22 0.97
CA ILE A 126 3.19 -37.12 1.26
C ILE A 126 4.09 -36.87 0.05
N LYS A 127 4.02 -35.65 -0.49
CA LYS A 127 4.93 -35.17 -1.54
C LYS A 127 6.37 -35.14 -1.03
N LYS A 128 7.25 -35.92 -1.65
CA LYS A 128 8.68 -36.04 -1.31
C LYS A 128 9.56 -35.16 -2.20
N ALA A 129 9.24 -35.06 -3.49
CA ALA A 129 9.98 -34.23 -4.43
C ALA A 129 9.10 -33.84 -5.63
N GLU A 130 9.51 -32.81 -6.36
CA GLU A 130 8.95 -32.43 -7.67
C GLU A 130 10.09 -32.01 -8.56
N TYR A 131 10.17 -32.46 -9.80
CA TYR A 131 11.25 -32.09 -10.72
C TYR A 131 10.66 -31.49 -12.00
N ASP A 132 11.24 -30.38 -12.49
CA ASP A 132 10.70 -29.66 -13.64
C ASP A 132 10.86 -30.46 -14.94
N ALA A 133 11.99 -31.14 -15.10
CA ALA A 133 12.16 -32.18 -16.11
C ALA A 133 13.14 -33.27 -15.67
N ILE A 134 12.88 -34.49 -16.11
CA ILE A 134 13.76 -35.66 -15.98
C ILE A 134 14.00 -36.18 -17.39
N LEU A 135 15.25 -36.18 -17.82
CA LEU A 135 15.65 -36.74 -19.10
C LEU A 135 16.41 -38.03 -18.85
N ALA A 136 15.98 -39.13 -19.42
CA ALA A 136 16.54 -40.44 -19.11
C ALA A 136 16.76 -41.29 -20.37
N ASN A 137 17.76 -42.16 -20.26
CA ASN A 137 17.98 -43.28 -21.16
C ASN A 137 18.41 -44.53 -20.35
N GLY A 138 18.85 -45.59 -21.01
CA GLY A 138 19.25 -46.85 -20.39
C GLY A 138 20.27 -46.68 -19.25
N SER A 139 21.27 -45.82 -19.43
CA SER A 139 22.42 -45.67 -18.50
C SER A 139 22.53 -44.31 -17.81
N GLU A 140 21.91 -43.25 -18.36
CA GLU A 140 22.07 -41.87 -17.88
C GLU A 140 20.72 -41.21 -17.57
N VAL A 141 20.72 -40.33 -16.57
CA VAL A 141 19.58 -39.50 -16.17
C VAL A 141 20.06 -38.07 -15.91
N VAL A 142 19.34 -37.08 -16.43
CA VAL A 142 19.54 -35.67 -16.14
C VAL A 142 18.29 -35.13 -15.44
N ILE A 143 18.48 -34.63 -14.23
CA ILE A 143 17.45 -33.93 -13.48
C ILE A 143 17.60 -32.43 -13.73
N VAL A 144 16.54 -31.78 -14.16
CA VAL A 144 16.52 -30.35 -14.48
C VAL A 144 15.61 -29.61 -13.50
N GLU A 145 16.12 -28.52 -12.95
CA GLU A 145 15.36 -27.54 -12.18
C GLU A 145 15.43 -26.18 -12.87
N VAL A 146 14.30 -25.49 -12.97
CA VAL A 146 14.15 -24.18 -13.58
C VAL A 146 13.91 -23.14 -12.49
N LYS A 147 14.59 -22.00 -12.59
CA LYS A 147 14.36 -20.83 -11.73
C LYS A 147 14.25 -19.57 -12.55
N THR A 148 13.26 -18.74 -12.25
CA THR A 148 13.18 -17.39 -12.83
C THR A 148 14.33 -16.50 -12.36
N LYS A 149 14.84 -16.73 -11.14
CA LYS A 149 16.04 -16.08 -10.58
C LYS A 149 16.83 -17.07 -9.75
N LEU A 150 18.05 -17.40 -10.19
CA LEU A 150 18.92 -18.33 -9.48
C LEU A 150 19.63 -17.68 -8.29
N ARG A 151 19.57 -18.31 -7.13
CA ARG A 151 20.27 -17.89 -5.91
C ARG A 151 21.10 -19.05 -5.36
N LYS A 152 22.12 -18.74 -4.53
CA LYS A 152 22.98 -19.74 -3.89
C LYS A 152 22.18 -20.83 -3.15
N LYS A 153 21.17 -20.42 -2.38
CA LYS A 153 20.30 -21.35 -1.64
C LYS A 153 19.55 -22.32 -2.55
N ASP A 154 19.22 -21.92 -3.78
CA ASP A 154 18.51 -22.78 -4.73
C ASP A 154 19.44 -23.88 -5.23
N VAL A 155 20.72 -23.55 -5.46
CA VAL A 155 21.77 -24.53 -5.80
C VAL A 155 22.01 -25.51 -4.65
N GLU A 156 22.12 -25.00 -3.42
CA GLU A 156 22.31 -25.83 -2.22
C GLU A 156 21.12 -26.77 -1.99
N TYR A 157 19.89 -26.26 -2.14
CA TYR A 157 18.68 -27.06 -2.04
C TYR A 157 18.61 -28.13 -3.15
N PHE A 158 18.87 -27.74 -4.39
CA PHE A 158 18.86 -28.67 -5.52
C PHE A 158 19.91 -29.77 -5.37
N THR A 159 21.10 -29.44 -4.86
CA THR A 159 22.15 -30.43 -4.59
C THR A 159 21.70 -31.49 -3.57
N LYS A 160 21.02 -31.07 -2.50
CA LYS A 160 20.43 -32.01 -1.52
C LYS A 160 19.31 -32.85 -2.12
N LYS A 161 18.49 -32.27 -2.98
CA LYS A 161 17.43 -32.98 -3.69
C LYS A 161 17.99 -34.04 -4.64
N LEU A 162 19.09 -33.72 -5.33
CA LEU A 162 19.80 -34.65 -6.22
C LEU A 162 20.35 -35.87 -5.47
N SER A 163 20.86 -35.71 -4.23
CA SER A 163 21.36 -36.85 -3.46
C SER A 163 20.27 -37.87 -3.10
N GLU A 164 19.01 -37.43 -3.04
CA GLU A 164 17.86 -38.28 -2.71
C GLU A 164 17.18 -38.91 -3.94
N VAL A 165 17.61 -38.56 -5.16
CA VAL A 165 16.98 -39.03 -6.42
C VAL A 165 16.86 -40.55 -6.48
N LYS A 166 17.90 -41.28 -6.08
CA LYS A 166 17.90 -42.76 -6.11
C LYS A 166 17.03 -43.38 -5.01
N ASN A 167 16.84 -42.67 -3.90
CA ASN A 167 15.94 -43.10 -2.82
C ASN A 167 14.48 -42.95 -3.24
N TYR A 168 14.18 -41.89 -4.00
CA TYR A 168 12.82 -41.57 -4.48
C TYR A 168 12.47 -42.28 -5.78
N MET A 169 13.45 -42.54 -6.65
CA MET A 169 13.31 -43.20 -7.95
C MET A 169 14.32 -44.36 -8.06
N PRO A 170 14.04 -45.51 -7.41
CA PRO A 170 14.95 -46.66 -7.36
C PRO A 170 15.32 -47.24 -8.73
N GLU A 171 14.50 -47.01 -9.75
CA GLU A 171 14.77 -47.36 -11.15
C GLU A 171 16.03 -46.68 -11.72
N TYR A 172 16.54 -45.65 -11.05
CA TYR A 172 17.77 -44.93 -11.40
C TYR A 172 18.98 -45.30 -10.55
N THR A 173 18.87 -46.31 -9.67
CA THR A 173 19.95 -46.71 -8.74
C THR A 173 21.27 -47.00 -9.46
N ASN A 174 21.21 -47.75 -10.56
CA ASN A 174 22.39 -48.16 -11.34
C ASN A 174 22.74 -47.18 -12.48
N LYS A 175 22.04 -46.04 -12.56
CA LYS A 175 22.28 -45.03 -13.60
C LYS A 175 23.19 -43.91 -13.10
N LYS A 176 23.87 -43.27 -14.05
CA LYS A 176 24.60 -42.02 -13.79
C LYS A 176 23.63 -40.85 -13.78
N VAL A 177 23.60 -40.10 -12.68
CA VAL A 177 22.68 -38.97 -12.48
C VAL A 177 23.44 -37.67 -12.61
N TYR A 178 22.97 -36.79 -13.49
CA TYR A 178 23.45 -35.42 -13.64
C TYR A 178 22.37 -34.45 -13.13
N GLY A 179 22.82 -33.34 -12.56
CA GLY A 179 21.96 -32.21 -12.22
C GLY A 179 22.18 -31.04 -13.18
N ALA A 180 21.11 -30.40 -13.60
CA ALA A 180 21.16 -29.16 -14.36
C ALA A 180 20.19 -28.14 -13.79
N MET A 181 20.66 -26.90 -13.65
CA MET A 181 19.80 -25.78 -13.32
C MET A 181 19.75 -24.82 -14.49
N ALA A 182 18.54 -24.52 -14.94
CA ALA A 182 18.30 -23.46 -15.90
C ALA A 182 17.75 -22.25 -15.16
N ALA A 183 18.25 -21.08 -15.51
CA ALA A 183 17.67 -19.86 -14.99
C ALA A 183 17.59 -18.78 -16.04
N TYR A 184 16.53 -17.99 -15.95
CA TYR A 184 16.49 -16.71 -16.63
C TYR A 184 17.42 -15.75 -15.89
N MET A 185 18.38 -15.17 -16.61
CA MET A 185 19.24 -14.13 -16.05
C MET A 185 18.63 -12.79 -16.45
N GLU A 186 18.06 -12.07 -15.49
CA GLU A 186 17.79 -10.65 -15.69
C GLU A 186 19.14 -9.94 -15.83
N LEU A 187 19.54 -9.68 -17.08
CA LEU A 187 20.60 -8.74 -17.39
C LEU A 187 20.07 -7.35 -17.00
N TRP A 188 20.38 -6.92 -15.78
CA TRP A 188 20.35 -5.51 -15.48
C TRP A 188 21.44 -4.87 -16.33
N LEU A 189 21.05 -4.13 -17.37
CA LEU A 189 21.89 -3.08 -17.93
C LEU A 189 22.16 -2.11 -16.77
N GLN A 190 23.34 -2.24 -16.16
CA GLN A 190 23.91 -1.22 -15.28
C GLN A 190 24.44 -0.07 -16.11
#